data_AF-A0A6A6IW84-F1
#
_entry.id   AF-A0A6A6IW84-F1
#
_cell.length_a   1.000
_cell.length_b   1.000
_cell.length_c   1.000
_cell.angle_alpha   90.00
_cell.angle_beta   90.00
_cell.angle_gamma   90.00
#
_symmetry.space_group_name_H-M   'P 1'
#
loop_
_entity.id
_entity.type
_entity.pdbx_description
1 polymer ?
#
loop_
_entity_poly.entity_id
_entity_poly.type
_entity_poly.pdbx_seq_one_letter_code
_entity_poly.pdbx_strand_id
1 'polypeptide(L)'
;MTIVFHNARIPTRSVLVLTRRIGTREPSSGITHRTSGNIAHMPGKGDEQTFNEDYENIGYRNFKAVDYDRLMSWKAGGRVDVGERILTAQKTDEDKVNERLPAGWRAVVDTMNFRLVRKSEKAFVHI
;
A
#
# COMPACT_ATOMS: atom_id res chain seq x y z
N MET A 1 28.20 18.46 -25.13
CA MET A 1 27.36 19.25 -26.05
C MET A 1 26.14 18.42 -26.40
N THR A 2 24.99 18.88 -25.89
CA THR A 2 23.57 18.53 -26.12
C THR A 2 23.18 17.12 -26.58
N ILE A 3 22.49 16.38 -25.70
CA ILE A 3 21.61 15.26 -26.08
C ILE A 3 20.16 15.76 -25.96
N VAL A 4 19.42 15.67 -27.07
CA VAL A 4 18.01 16.10 -27.22
C VAL A 4 17.10 14.89 -27.02
N PHE A 5 16.11 15.04 -26.13
CA PHE A 5 15.07 14.04 -25.86
C PHE A 5 14.05 13.99 -27.01
N HIS A 6 13.71 12.77 -27.47
CA HIS A 6 12.56 12.54 -28.35
C HIS A 6 11.49 11.72 -27.62
N ASN A 7 10.31 12.32 -27.51
CA ASN A 7 9.05 11.77 -27.00
C ASN A 7 8.66 10.45 -27.72
N ALA A 8 8.51 9.37 -26.97
CA ALA A 8 7.93 8.13 -27.47
C ALA A 8 6.41 8.08 -27.22
N ARG A 9 5.66 7.94 -28.30
CA ARG A 9 4.20 7.80 -28.38
C ARG A 9 3.72 6.41 -27.90
N ILE A 10 2.56 6.42 -27.26
CA ILE A 10 1.71 5.25 -26.95
C ILE A 10 1.16 4.62 -28.25
N PRO A 11 1.05 3.28 -28.33
CA PRO A 11 0.02 2.67 -29.18
C PRO A 11 -0.94 1.78 -28.38
N THR A 12 -2.23 2.09 -28.51
CA THR A 12 -3.40 1.28 -28.13
C THR A 12 -3.77 0.31 -29.26
N ARG A 13 -4.09 -0.95 -28.94
CA ARG A 13 -5.12 -1.83 -29.57
C ARG A 13 -5.06 -3.22 -28.91
N SER A 14 -6.04 -3.58 -28.07
CA SER A 14 -7.32 -4.24 -28.40
C SER A 14 -7.17 -5.70 -28.85
N VAL A 15 -7.51 -6.64 -27.97
CA VAL A 15 -7.89 -8.01 -28.33
C VAL A 15 -9.29 -8.28 -27.75
N LEU A 16 -10.25 -8.40 -28.65
CA LEU A 16 -11.64 -8.77 -28.40
C LEU A 16 -11.74 -10.30 -28.60
N VAL A 17 -12.14 -11.05 -27.59
CA VAL A 17 -12.58 -12.44 -27.75
C VAL A 17 -14.04 -12.55 -27.31
N LEU A 18 -14.87 -12.91 -28.28
CA LEU A 18 -16.32 -13.08 -28.21
C LEU A 18 -16.65 -14.53 -27.83
N THR A 19 -17.58 -14.75 -26.90
CA THR A 19 -18.35 -16.01 -26.85
C THR A 19 -19.77 -15.76 -26.34
N ARG A 20 -20.68 -16.65 -26.74
CA ARG A 20 -22.06 -16.38 -27.20
C ARG A 20 -23.14 -16.35 -26.10
N ARG A 21 -24.26 -15.70 -26.47
CA ARG A 21 -25.57 -15.54 -25.82
C ARG A 21 -26.19 -16.83 -25.22
N ILE A 22 -26.89 -16.68 -24.09
CA ILE A 22 -28.26 -17.18 -23.86
C ILE A 22 -28.98 -16.16 -22.97
N GLY A 23 -30.18 -15.74 -23.35
CA GLY A 23 -31.07 -14.99 -22.47
C GLY A 23 -32.40 -15.70 -22.38
N THR A 24 -32.93 -15.87 -21.16
CA THR A 24 -34.37 -15.91 -20.84
C THR A 24 -34.62 -16.03 -19.33
N ARG A 25 -35.45 -15.09 -18.81
CA ARG A 25 -36.50 -15.28 -17.78
C ARG A 25 -36.09 -15.37 -16.29
N GLU A 26 -36.38 -14.30 -15.54
CA GLU A 26 -36.85 -14.40 -14.13
C GLU A 26 -38.37 -14.71 -14.13
N PRO A 27 -38.93 -15.51 -13.19
CA PRO A 27 -39.19 -15.02 -11.81
C PRO A 27 -39.10 -16.05 -10.65
N SER A 28 -38.65 -15.55 -9.50
CA SER A 28 -39.02 -15.85 -8.10
C SER A 28 -39.41 -17.29 -7.67
N SER A 29 -38.60 -17.91 -6.82
CA SER A 29 -38.95 -18.25 -5.41
C SER A 29 -37.92 -19.21 -4.79
N GLY A 30 -37.41 -18.85 -3.62
CA GLY A 30 -36.82 -19.78 -2.66
C GLY A 30 -35.39 -20.24 -2.94
N ILE A 31 -34.41 -19.57 -2.33
CA ILE A 31 -33.46 -20.18 -1.37
C ILE A 31 -32.82 -19.00 -0.62
N THR A 32 -33.18 -18.90 0.65
CA THR A 32 -32.44 -18.12 1.65
C THR A 32 -31.12 -18.83 1.88
N HIS A 33 -30.05 -18.45 1.19
CA HIS A 33 -28.70 -18.72 1.71
C HIS A 33 -28.44 -17.74 2.84
N ARG A 34 -28.86 -18.15 4.05
CA ARG A 34 -28.12 -17.78 5.27
C ARG A 34 -26.70 -18.30 5.08
N THR A 35 -25.81 -17.44 4.62
CA THR A 35 -24.43 -17.51 5.09
C THR A 35 -24.39 -16.64 6.34
N SER A 36 -24.88 -17.20 7.45
CA SER A 36 -24.37 -16.85 8.77
C SER A 36 -22.95 -17.39 8.83
N GLY A 37 -22.05 -16.73 8.11
CA GLY A 37 -20.61 -16.89 8.24
C GLY A 37 -20.14 -15.53 8.71
N ASN A 38 -19.70 -15.46 9.96
CA ASN A 38 -19.03 -14.31 10.54
C ASN A 38 -18.29 -13.55 9.45
N ILE A 39 -18.67 -12.29 9.19
CA ILE A 39 -17.70 -11.33 8.66
C ILE A 39 -16.70 -11.25 9.79
N ALA A 40 -15.72 -12.16 9.76
CA ALA A 40 -14.50 -11.99 10.49
C ALA A 40 -14.07 -10.59 10.07
N HIS A 41 -14.15 -9.67 11.03
CA HIS A 41 -13.31 -8.50 11.07
C HIS A 41 -11.92 -8.97 10.66
N MET A 42 -11.56 -8.88 9.38
CA MET A 42 -10.21 -9.17 8.93
C MET A 42 -9.41 -7.98 9.45
N PRO A 43 -8.59 -8.14 10.50
CA PRO A 43 -7.74 -7.04 10.90
C PRO A 43 -6.78 -6.73 9.75
N GLY A 44 -6.74 -5.47 9.34
CA GLY A 44 -5.48 -4.74 9.36
C GLY A 44 -4.57 -4.75 8.13
N LYS A 45 -4.84 -5.47 7.03
CA LYS A 45 -3.84 -5.45 5.92
C LYS A 45 -3.59 -4.06 5.30
N GLY A 46 -4.54 -3.12 5.42
CA GLY A 46 -4.42 -1.74 4.90
C GLY A 46 -3.61 -0.77 5.77
N ASP A 47 -3.33 -1.12 7.04
CA ASP A 47 -2.70 -0.20 8.01
C ASP A 47 -1.27 -0.63 8.39
N GLU A 48 -0.79 -1.76 7.86
CA GLU A 48 0.54 -2.30 8.21
C GLU A 48 1.64 -1.81 7.27
N GLN A 49 1.33 -1.63 5.99
CA GLN A 49 2.27 -1.30 4.93
C GLN A 49 1.58 -0.52 3.81
N THR A 50 2.36 0.06 2.90
CA THR A 50 1.83 0.62 1.65
C THR A 50 1.43 -0.49 0.67
N PHE A 51 0.42 -0.20 -0.14
CA PHE A 51 -0.07 -1.00 -1.24
C PHE A 51 1.08 -1.37 -2.18
N ASN A 52 1.16 -2.66 -2.49
CA ASN A 52 2.21 -3.27 -3.31
C ASN A 52 3.64 -2.96 -2.85
N GLU A 53 3.84 -2.56 -1.58
CA GLU A 53 5.15 -2.19 -1.06
C GLU A 53 5.82 -1.04 -1.82
N ASP A 54 5.04 -0.22 -2.54
CA ASP A 54 5.51 0.90 -3.35
C ASP A 54 5.27 2.26 -2.67
N TYR A 55 5.71 3.34 -3.32
CA TYR A 55 5.37 4.70 -2.89
C TYR A 55 3.90 5.00 -3.23
N GLU A 56 3.19 5.54 -2.25
CA GLU A 56 1.84 6.08 -2.38
C GLU A 56 1.83 7.57 -2.05
N ASN A 57 0.99 8.34 -2.73
CA ASN A 57 0.65 9.68 -2.30
C ASN A 57 -0.37 9.60 -1.15
N ILE A 58 0.08 9.89 0.07
CA ILE A 58 -0.74 9.83 1.28
C ILE A 58 -1.23 11.23 1.63
N GLY A 59 -2.55 11.39 1.71
CA GLY A 59 -3.21 12.54 2.30
C GLY A 59 -3.11 12.50 3.82
N TYR A 60 -3.84 11.63 4.50
CA TYR A 60 -3.64 11.34 5.92
C TYR A 60 -3.78 9.85 6.15
N ARG A 61 -2.81 9.21 6.80
CA ARG A 61 -2.90 7.79 7.17
C ARG A 61 -2.17 7.52 8.48
N ASN A 62 -2.79 6.70 9.34
CA ASN A 62 -2.21 6.21 10.58
C ASN A 62 -1.88 4.72 10.43
N PHE A 63 -0.61 4.41 10.26
CA PHE A 63 -0.11 3.04 10.24
C PHE A 63 0.05 2.52 11.66
N LYS A 64 -0.73 1.50 12.01
CA LYS A 64 -0.74 0.92 13.36
C LYS A 64 0.61 0.29 13.72
N ALA A 65 0.84 0.15 15.02
CA ALA A 65 1.97 -0.63 15.52
C ALA A 65 1.80 -2.10 15.13
N VAL A 66 2.91 -2.75 14.78
CA VAL A 66 3.00 -4.18 14.44
C VAL A 66 4.14 -4.82 15.21
N ASP A 67 4.20 -6.15 15.28
CA ASP A 67 5.17 -6.91 16.07
C ASP A 67 6.53 -7.13 15.37
N TYR A 68 6.74 -6.54 14.19
CA TYR A 68 7.98 -6.62 13.42
C TYR A 68 8.48 -5.24 12.98
N ASP A 69 9.78 -5.16 12.68
CA ASP A 69 10.37 -3.94 12.12
C ASP A 69 9.83 -3.64 10.72
N ARG A 70 9.64 -2.36 10.43
CA ARG A 70 9.32 -1.86 9.10
C ARG A 70 10.38 -0.88 8.63
N LEU A 71 10.42 -0.66 7.31
CA LEU A 71 11.25 0.33 6.66
C LEU A 71 10.35 1.38 6.04
N MET A 72 10.53 2.62 6.46
CA MET A 72 9.84 3.80 5.94
C MET A 72 10.74 4.57 4.98
N SER A 73 10.16 5.04 3.89
CA SER A 73 10.83 5.94 2.95
C SER A 73 9.86 7.04 2.54
N TRP A 74 10.38 8.23 2.29
CA TRP A 74 9.58 9.36 1.85
C TRP A 74 10.31 10.28 0.89
N LYS A 75 9.52 11.04 0.15
CA LYS A 75 9.98 12.23 -0.57
C LYS A 75 9.83 13.47 0.30
N ALA A 76 10.73 14.43 0.11
CA ALA A 76 10.70 15.70 0.84
C ALA A 76 9.32 16.38 0.79
N GLY A 77 8.92 16.99 1.91
CA GLY A 77 7.62 17.64 2.11
C GLY A 77 6.77 16.96 3.19
N GLY A 78 5.55 17.45 3.41
CA GLY A 78 4.57 16.82 4.30
C GLY A 78 5.04 16.65 5.75
N ARG A 79 4.42 15.68 6.43
CA ARG A 79 4.69 15.37 7.84
C ARG A 79 4.73 13.86 8.09
N VAL A 80 5.69 13.43 8.89
CA VAL A 80 5.78 12.07 9.44
C VAL A 80 6.00 12.18 10.94
N ASP A 81 5.14 11.56 11.74
CA ASP A 81 5.39 11.35 13.17
C ASP A 81 5.45 9.86 13.50
N VAL A 82 6.39 9.46 14.34
CA VAL A 82 6.56 8.04 14.72
C VAL A 82 6.68 7.88 16.24
N GLY A 83 6.30 6.72 16.75
CA GLY A 83 6.47 6.41 18.17
C GLY A 83 5.62 5.24 18.64
N GLU A 84 5.95 4.70 19.81
CA GLU A 84 5.15 3.66 20.47
C GLU A 84 3.93 4.27 21.19
N ARG A 85 4.17 5.20 22.12
CA ARG A 85 3.13 5.89 22.90
C ARG A 85 3.03 7.37 22.54
N ILE A 86 4.18 8.04 22.51
CA ILE A 86 4.32 9.46 22.17
C ILE A 86 4.86 9.54 20.74
N LEU A 87 4.18 10.29 19.89
CA LEU A 87 4.60 10.52 18.51
C LEU A 87 5.63 11.66 18.47
N THR A 88 6.73 11.44 17.78
CA THR A 88 7.80 12.42 17.55
C THR A 88 7.87 12.73 16.06
N ALA A 89 7.77 14.01 15.73
CA ALA A 89 7.91 14.50 14.37
C ALA A 89 9.30 14.19 13.82
N GLN A 90 9.35 13.67 12.59
CA GLN A 90 10.58 13.43 11.85
C GLN A 90 10.93 14.64 11.00
N LYS A 91 12.21 14.79 10.67
CA LYS A 91 12.69 15.80 9.72
C LYS A 91 12.37 15.32 8.30
N THR A 92 11.54 16.07 7.57
CA THR A 92 10.99 15.69 6.24
C THR A 92 11.30 16.71 5.13
N ASP A 93 12.24 17.62 5.36
CA ASP A 93 12.74 18.58 4.35
C ASP A 93 13.58 17.93 3.24
N GLU A 94 14.05 16.70 3.46
CA GLU A 94 14.83 15.90 2.52
C GLU A 94 14.19 14.52 2.29
N ASP A 95 14.51 13.92 1.14
CA ASP A 95 14.17 12.53 0.85
C ASP A 95 14.84 11.59 1.87
N LYS A 96 14.10 10.55 2.28
CA LYS A 96 14.64 9.51 3.15
C LYS A 96 14.31 8.14 2.60
N VAL A 97 15.26 7.22 2.69
CA VAL A 97 15.12 5.86 2.17
C VAL A 97 15.47 4.85 3.25
N ASN A 98 14.60 3.86 3.44
CA ASN A 98 14.77 2.73 4.35
C ASN A 98 15.07 3.13 5.81
N GLU A 99 14.50 4.23 6.28
CA GLU A 99 14.57 4.59 7.70
C GLU A 99 13.80 3.55 8.52
N ARG A 100 14.36 3.13 9.66
CA ARG A 100 13.80 2.04 10.45
C ARG A 100 12.62 2.55 11.28
N LEU A 101 11.49 1.86 11.18
CA LEU A 101 10.38 1.96 12.13
C LEU A 101 10.39 0.68 12.99
N PRO A 102 10.79 0.75 14.27
CA PRO A 102 10.90 -0.43 15.12
C PRO A 102 9.56 -1.16 15.32
N ALA A 103 9.63 -2.45 15.60
CA ALA A 103 8.49 -3.21 16.12
C ALA A 103 7.85 -2.48 17.32
N GLY A 104 6.52 -2.51 17.40
CA GLY A 104 5.72 -1.80 18.40
C GLY A 104 5.50 -0.32 18.12
N TRP A 105 6.15 0.28 17.12
CA TRP A 105 5.97 1.68 16.78
C TRP A 105 4.94 1.87 15.68
N ARG A 106 4.13 2.93 15.81
CA ARG A 106 3.20 3.41 14.78
C ARG A 106 3.80 4.59 14.02
N ALA A 107 3.25 4.86 12.84
CA ALA A 107 3.59 6.03 12.03
C ALA A 107 2.33 6.75 11.58
N VAL A 108 2.31 8.07 11.75
CA VAL A 108 1.26 8.96 11.21
C VAL A 108 1.89 9.78 10.10
N VAL A 109 1.26 9.77 8.94
CA VAL A 109 1.75 10.44 7.73
C VAL A 109 0.68 11.37 7.21
N ASP A 110 1.10 12.58 6.82
CA ASP A 110 0.25 13.60 6.23
C ASP A 110 0.92 14.25 5.00
N THR A 111 0.18 14.33 3.91
CA THR A 111 0.46 15.03 2.65
C THR A 111 1.87 14.76 2.10
N MET A 112 2.15 13.50 1.73
CA MET A 112 3.49 13.04 1.36
C MET A 112 3.48 11.82 0.43
N ASN A 113 4.49 11.72 -0.46
CA ASN A 113 4.80 10.44 -1.12
C ASN A 113 5.59 9.54 -0.16
N PHE A 114 4.96 8.49 0.31
CA PHE A 114 5.45 7.65 1.40
C PHE A 114 5.41 6.18 1.01
N ARG A 115 6.35 5.41 1.55
CA ARG A 115 6.47 3.97 1.39
C ARG A 115 6.73 3.35 2.75
N LEU A 116 6.01 2.30 3.09
CA LEU A 116 6.23 1.53 4.32
C LEU A 116 6.17 0.05 4.00
N VAL A 117 7.24 -0.67 4.30
CA VAL A 117 7.35 -2.10 3.98
C VAL A 117 7.85 -2.86 5.19
N ARG A 118 7.49 -4.14 5.30
CA ARG A 118 8.09 -5.02 6.30
C ARG A 118 9.59 -5.13 6.05
N LYS A 119 10.39 -4.98 7.11
CA LYS A 119 11.81 -5.30 7.03
C LYS A 119 11.92 -6.82 6.91
N SER A 120 12.22 -7.32 5.70
CA SER A 120 12.48 -8.74 5.52
C SER A 120 13.83 -9.09 6.14
N GLU A 121 13.85 -10.10 7.00
CA GLU A 121 15.08 -10.74 7.46
C GLU A 121 15.63 -11.63 6.35
N LYS A 122 16.08 -11.06 5.22
CA LYS A 122 16.91 -11.83 4.29
C LYS A 122 18.34 -11.81 4.81
N ALA A 123 18.64 -12.73 5.74
CA ALA A 123 19.98 -13.27 5.86
C ALA A 123 20.29 -14.01 4.55
N PHE A 124 21.15 -13.42 3.71
CA PHE A 124 21.80 -14.16 2.65
C PHE A 124 22.69 -15.22 3.32
N VAL A 125 22.16 -16.43 3.49
CA VAL A 125 22.98 -17.62 3.73
C VAL A 125 23.51 -18.03 2.36
N HIS A 126 24.73 -17.57 2.04
CA HIS A 126 25.54 -18.24 1.02
C HIS A 126 26.09 -19.51 1.66
N ILE A 127 25.50 -20.65 1.29
CA ILE A 127 26.12 -21.99 1.38
C ILE A 127 26.84 -22.27 0.06
#